data_AF-A0A196SQE2-F1
#
_entry.id   AF-A0A196SQE2-F1
#
_cell.length_a   1.000
_cell.length_b   1.000
_cell.length_c   1.000
_cell.angle_alpha   90.00
_cell.angle_beta   90.00
_cell.angle_gamma   90.00
#
_symmetry.space_group_name_H-M   'P 1'
#
loop_
_entity.id
_entity.type
_entity.pdbx_description
1 polymer ?
#
loop_
_entity_poly.entity_id
_entity_poly.type
_entity_poly.pdbx_seq_one_letter_code
_entity_poly.pdbx_strand_id
1 'polypeptide(L)'
;MRKETVCDYVLVDRIGKGAFGEVFKAQKPPNKEYFAIKKLGAGLGGEYTENEINLLKKCTSKFIDIKPPNLLVSETGLIKLGDFGLAAKLNHSYSVRPTSCGTSWYMAPEVYDGKTQLKSDIWSLGISLIELAEAKNPYADCTSVMVMKRVCMEDPPSLSSSKWSSAFVSFVNRCLQFDVEKRASVNELLEHSFVRDSVERILEEGASFLLFNLTKRIRSLPASSPKSSVTISPETEINYCGSNPRFVVKNDDSRMKLHAGVEDVELMAHVWNSISQCDFGVCPRLKQLVIGDDCLQCVKGLALVGLGMLTKVEIGSECCRKGEGVLDIRDCAGLTEVRIGKGSCIGWSAFMLKNCPVTKLVIDSGCFSQREGRFEVSDCKELVKMLIGSDCFTEWSECAFKNSELVELSFGDGCFLNLKQFVVGGMSKLKKLNHVKSVKLIGLPELEKVIVGEKCFCNPGDKEVPQGSFQLKECKQLKELRIGCLSFADYSECDMQDLDALETVVIGNAKKSSCCFYWSDLELRGGNPLLQ
;
A
#
# COMPACT_ATOMS: atom_id res chain seq x y z
N MET A 1 -37.82 5.52 28.50
CA MET A 1 -37.81 4.55 27.38
C MET A 1 -36.49 3.79 27.42
N ARG A 2 -36.51 2.45 27.49
CA ARG A 2 -35.28 1.65 27.35
C ARG A 2 -34.74 1.92 25.95
N LYS A 3 -33.49 2.42 25.84
CA LYS A 3 -32.84 2.59 24.54
C LYS A 3 -32.66 1.20 23.93
N GLU A 4 -33.11 1.02 22.69
CA GLU A 4 -32.99 -0.26 22.00
C GLU A 4 -31.51 -0.55 21.74
N THR A 5 -31.06 -1.74 22.12
CA THR A 5 -29.67 -2.18 21.97
C THR A 5 -29.59 -3.32 20.96
N VAL A 6 -28.58 -3.27 20.08
CA VAL A 6 -28.24 -4.35 19.16
C VAL A 6 -26.80 -4.76 19.46
N CYS A 7 -26.62 -5.96 20.01
CA CYS A 7 -25.34 -6.40 20.60
C CYS A 7 -24.84 -5.35 21.63
N ASP A 8 -23.61 -4.86 21.48
CA ASP A 8 -23.00 -3.85 22.36
C ASP A 8 -23.32 -2.40 21.93
N TYR A 9 -24.19 -2.20 20.95
CA TYR A 9 -24.51 -0.89 20.41
C TYR A 9 -25.86 -0.38 20.90
N VAL A 10 -25.90 0.87 21.32
CA VAL A 10 -27.11 1.58 21.70
C VAL A 10 -27.61 2.34 20.48
N LEU A 11 -28.82 2.05 19.99
CA LEU A 11 -29.42 2.81 18.90
C LEU A 11 -29.77 4.21 19.40
N VAL A 12 -29.32 5.22 18.65
CA VAL A 12 -29.50 6.63 18.97
C VAL A 12 -30.65 7.20 18.15
N ASP A 13 -30.50 7.20 16.82
CA ASP A 13 -31.47 7.81 15.91
C ASP A 13 -31.70 6.90 14.69
N ARG A 14 -32.92 6.85 14.17
CA ARG A 14 -33.17 6.26 12.85
C ARG A 14 -32.75 7.26 11.78
N ILE A 15 -31.81 6.89 10.91
CA ILE A 15 -31.25 7.78 9.89
C ILE A 15 -31.87 7.60 8.51
N GLY A 16 -32.51 6.46 8.24
CA GLY A 16 -33.20 6.23 6.98
C GLY A 16 -33.83 4.84 6.85
N LYS A 17 -34.48 4.59 5.72
CA LYS A 17 -35.01 3.28 5.32
C LYS A 17 -34.78 3.09 3.83
N GLY A 18 -34.22 1.95 3.46
CA GLY A 18 -34.06 1.50 2.08
C GLY A 18 -35.01 0.35 1.74
N ALA A 19 -34.86 -0.21 0.54
CA ALA A 19 -35.69 -1.32 0.06
C ALA A 19 -35.63 -2.57 0.97
N PHE A 20 -34.49 -2.78 1.63
CA PHE A 20 -34.20 -4.01 2.38
C PHE A 20 -34.23 -3.86 3.90
N GLY A 21 -34.42 -2.64 4.42
CA GLY A 21 -34.31 -2.42 5.85
C GLY A 21 -34.16 -0.97 6.27
N GLU A 22 -34.01 -0.77 7.56
CA GLU A 22 -33.88 0.52 8.21
C GLU A 22 -32.44 0.75 8.66
N VAL A 23 -31.94 1.98 8.54
CA VAL A 23 -30.59 2.33 8.99
C VAL A 23 -30.70 3.23 10.21
N PHE A 24 -29.90 2.94 11.22
CA PHE A 24 -29.84 3.65 12.49
C PHE A 24 -28.43 4.17 12.75
N LYS A 25 -28.33 5.36 13.33
CA LYS A 25 -27.15 5.82 14.05
C LYS A 25 -27.13 5.12 15.40
N ALA A 26 -26.03 4.47 15.72
CA ALA A 26 -25.80 3.75 16.95
C ALA A 26 -24.54 4.25 17.64
N GLN A 27 -24.40 4.01 18.93
CA GLN A 27 -23.22 4.37 19.73
C GLN A 27 -22.69 3.13 20.44
N LYS A 28 -21.37 2.95 20.47
CA LYS A 28 -20.72 1.88 21.24
C LYS A 28 -20.17 2.45 22.56
N PRO A 29 -20.77 2.12 23.72
CA PRO A 29 -20.18 2.50 25.00
C PRO A 29 -18.87 1.74 25.26
N PRO A 30 -17.91 2.31 26.02
CA PRO A 30 -17.91 3.66 26.58
C PRO A 30 -17.38 4.73 25.60
N ASN A 31 -16.83 4.34 24.44
CA ASN A 31 -15.97 5.18 23.59
C ASN A 31 -16.67 6.35 22.88
N LYS A 32 -17.98 6.55 23.09
CA LYS A 32 -18.83 7.56 22.43
C LYS A 32 -18.77 7.58 20.89
N GLU A 33 -18.07 6.65 20.25
CA GLU A 33 -18.03 6.45 18.81
C GLU A 33 -19.41 6.11 18.26
N TYR A 34 -19.72 6.63 17.09
CA TYR A 34 -20.97 6.42 16.40
C TYR A 34 -20.80 5.50 15.20
N PHE A 35 -21.80 4.67 14.95
CA PHE A 35 -21.84 3.67 13.88
C PHE A 35 -23.17 3.77 13.13
N ALA A 36 -23.20 3.29 11.89
CA ALA A 36 -24.44 3.06 11.16
C ALA A 36 -24.82 1.57 11.23
N ILE A 37 -26.01 1.24 11.74
CA ILE A 37 -26.54 -0.12 11.82
C ILE A 37 -27.71 -0.24 10.85
N LYS A 38 -27.57 -1.07 9.81
CA LYS A 38 -28.67 -1.45 8.90
C LYS A 38 -29.38 -2.68 9.46
N LYS A 39 -30.60 -2.52 9.94
CA LYS A 39 -31.51 -3.61 10.31
C LYS A 39 -32.25 -4.09 9.07
N LEU A 40 -32.06 -5.35 8.71
CA LEU A 40 -32.75 -5.98 7.59
C LEU A 40 -34.12 -6.52 8.04
N GLY A 41 -35.12 -6.46 7.16
CA GLY A 41 -36.46 -6.98 7.45
C GLY A 41 -36.47 -8.52 7.51
N ALA A 42 -37.18 -9.10 8.48
CA ALA A 42 -37.19 -10.55 8.79
C ALA A 42 -37.80 -11.48 7.70
N GLY A 43 -38.07 -10.98 6.49
CA GLY A 43 -38.64 -11.74 5.37
C GLY A 43 -37.77 -11.82 4.11
N LEU A 44 -36.56 -11.24 4.14
CA LEU A 44 -35.61 -11.32 3.03
C LEU A 44 -34.82 -12.62 3.16
N GLY A 45 -35.00 -13.55 2.23
CA GLY A 45 -34.37 -14.87 2.27
C GLY A 45 -32.85 -14.82 2.50
N GLY A 46 -32.31 -15.82 3.20
CA GLY A 46 -30.91 -15.87 3.63
C GLY A 46 -29.90 -15.64 2.50
N GLU A 47 -30.21 -16.06 1.27
CA GLU A 47 -29.36 -15.84 0.09
C GLU A 47 -29.14 -14.36 -0.27
N TYR A 48 -30.15 -13.49 -0.15
CA TYR A 48 -30.01 -12.07 -0.50
C TYR A 48 -29.19 -11.31 0.54
N THR A 49 -29.46 -11.60 1.81
CA THR A 49 -28.72 -11.06 2.95
C THR A 49 -27.26 -11.49 2.88
N GLU A 50 -26.99 -12.77 2.61
CA GLU A 50 -25.63 -13.26 2.38
C GLU A 50 -24.99 -12.66 1.13
N ASN A 51 -25.74 -12.44 0.04
CA ASN A 51 -25.19 -11.84 -1.19
C ASN A 51 -24.78 -10.37 -1.00
N GLU A 52 -25.63 -9.51 -0.44
CA GLU A 52 -25.29 -8.10 -0.14
C GLU A 52 -24.08 -8.04 0.80
N ILE A 53 -24.10 -8.85 1.85
CA ILE A 53 -22.99 -9.00 2.81
C ILE A 53 -21.72 -9.54 2.11
N ASN A 54 -21.82 -10.46 1.15
CA ASN A 54 -20.68 -11.00 0.39
C ASN A 54 -20.13 -10.03 -0.66
N LEU A 55 -20.96 -9.15 -1.22
CA LEU A 55 -20.56 -8.12 -2.19
C LEU A 55 -19.86 -6.96 -1.47
N LEU A 56 -20.41 -6.51 -0.33
CA LEU A 56 -19.80 -5.57 0.60
C LEU A 56 -18.42 -6.04 1.10
N LYS A 57 -18.27 -7.35 1.35
CA LYS A 57 -17.02 -7.96 1.84
C LYS A 57 -15.87 -7.96 0.83
N LYS A 58 -16.21 -8.08 -0.46
CA LYS A 58 -15.22 -8.38 -1.49
C LYS A 58 -14.85 -7.15 -2.32
N CYS A 59 -15.74 -6.16 -2.44
CA CYS A 59 -15.63 -5.10 -3.45
C CYS A 59 -15.34 -5.65 -4.87
N THR A 60 -15.63 -6.93 -5.14
CA THR A 60 -15.36 -7.61 -6.42
C THR A 60 -16.56 -7.57 -7.36
N SER A 61 -17.53 -6.70 -7.08
CA SER A 61 -18.70 -6.59 -7.94
C SER A 61 -18.26 -6.11 -9.32
N LYS A 62 -18.54 -6.90 -10.37
CA LYS A 62 -18.32 -6.49 -11.76
C LYS A 62 -19.22 -5.31 -12.19
N PHE A 63 -20.13 -4.86 -11.33
CA PHE A 63 -21.12 -3.81 -11.58
C PHE A 63 -21.42 -3.07 -10.26
N ILE A 64 -21.43 -1.75 -10.30
CA ILE A 64 -21.67 -0.87 -9.16
C ILE A 64 -22.94 -0.06 -9.45
N ASP A 65 -23.91 -0.06 -8.53
CA ASP A 65 -25.13 0.75 -8.66
C ASP A 65 -24.82 2.24 -8.46
N ILE A 66 -24.19 2.88 -9.46
CA ILE A 66 -23.77 4.28 -9.42
C ILE A 66 -24.98 5.18 -9.55
N LYS A 67 -25.35 5.82 -8.44
CA LYS A 67 -26.38 6.86 -8.36
C LYS A 67 -26.17 7.74 -7.13
N PRO A 68 -26.64 9.01 -7.12
CA PRO A 68 -26.39 9.93 -6.01
C PRO A 68 -26.78 9.37 -4.62
N PRO A 69 -27.90 8.65 -4.44
CA PRO A 69 -28.23 8.02 -3.15
C PRO A 69 -27.21 7.01 -2.62
N ASN A 70 -26.37 6.46 -3.50
CA ASN A 70 -25.33 5.48 -3.17
C ASN A 70 -23.94 6.12 -3.04
N LEU A 71 -23.80 7.44 -3.20
CA LEU A 71 -22.53 8.16 -3.01
C LEU A 71 -22.51 8.78 -1.60
N LEU A 72 -21.81 8.12 -0.67
CA LEU A 72 -21.69 8.57 0.73
C LEU A 72 -20.48 9.49 0.86
N VAL A 73 -20.65 10.63 1.53
CA VAL A 73 -19.56 11.60 1.75
C VAL A 73 -19.13 11.58 3.21
N SER A 74 -17.83 11.42 3.48
CA SER A 74 -17.26 11.46 4.82
C SER A 74 -17.02 12.90 5.30
N GLU A 75 -16.88 13.07 6.62
CA GLU A 75 -16.50 14.37 7.20
C GLU A 75 -15.11 14.85 6.74
N THR A 76 -14.24 13.93 6.36
CA THR A 76 -12.87 14.17 5.84
C THR A 76 -12.83 14.52 4.35
N GLY A 77 -13.98 14.49 3.65
CA GLY A 77 -14.05 14.82 2.21
C GLY A 77 -13.79 13.63 1.28
N LEU A 78 -13.98 12.40 1.76
CA LEU A 78 -13.94 11.17 0.97
C LEU A 78 -15.33 10.83 0.44
N ILE A 79 -15.40 10.32 -0.79
CA ILE A 79 -16.60 9.66 -1.31
C ILE A 79 -16.41 8.14 -1.18
N LYS A 80 -17.40 7.46 -0.61
CA LYS A 80 -17.48 6.00 -0.56
C LYS A 80 -18.76 5.54 -1.22
N LEU A 81 -18.68 4.49 -2.01
CA LEU A 81 -19.86 3.84 -2.59
C LEU A 81 -20.60 3.06 -1.49
N GLY A 82 -21.91 3.22 -1.45
CA GLY A 82 -22.84 2.48 -0.61
C GLY A 82 -23.78 1.58 -1.41
N ASP A 83 -24.55 0.76 -0.69
CA ASP A 83 -25.67 -0.05 -1.19
C ASP A 83 -25.34 -1.01 -2.36
N PHE A 84 -24.65 -2.11 -2.05
CA PHE A 84 -24.29 -3.17 -3.02
C PHE A 84 -25.35 -4.27 -3.15
N GLY A 85 -26.57 -4.07 -2.61
CA GLY A 85 -27.62 -5.09 -2.57
C GLY A 85 -28.10 -5.58 -3.94
N LEU A 86 -27.77 -4.87 -5.03
CA LEU A 86 -28.12 -5.21 -6.41
C LEU A 86 -26.95 -5.72 -7.27
N ALA A 87 -25.73 -5.83 -6.72
CA ALA A 87 -24.57 -6.22 -7.50
C ALA A 87 -24.61 -7.74 -7.84
N ALA A 88 -25.12 -8.09 -9.03
CA ALA A 88 -25.24 -9.47 -9.46
C ALA A 88 -23.88 -10.10 -9.82
N LYS A 89 -23.66 -11.36 -9.42
CA LYS A 89 -22.65 -12.22 -10.06
C LYS A 89 -23.16 -12.62 -11.45
N LEU A 90 -22.47 -12.18 -12.50
CA LEU A 90 -22.57 -12.79 -13.83
C LEU A 90 -21.88 -14.17 -13.80
N ASN A 91 -22.52 -15.16 -13.19
CA ASN A 91 -22.20 -16.57 -13.38
C ASN A 91 -23.46 -17.26 -13.90
N HIS A 92 -23.45 -17.57 -15.20
CA HIS A 92 -24.35 -18.48 -15.92
C HIS A 92 -25.57 -19.03 -15.16
N SER A 93 -26.69 -18.33 -15.23
CA SER A 93 -28.02 -18.94 -15.31
C SER A 93 -29.06 -17.85 -15.56
N TYR A 94 -29.96 -18.16 -16.49
CA TYR A 94 -31.07 -17.33 -16.95
C TYR A 94 -32.12 -17.12 -15.85
N SER A 95 -31.82 -16.37 -14.79
CA SER A 95 -32.87 -15.87 -13.90
C SER A 95 -33.31 -14.49 -14.40
N VAL A 96 -34.43 -14.49 -15.12
CA VAL A 96 -35.24 -13.29 -15.39
C VAL A 96 -35.41 -12.53 -14.07
N ARG A 97 -34.89 -11.30 -14.01
CA ARG A 97 -35.14 -10.41 -12.88
C ARG A 97 -36.65 -10.13 -12.83
N PRO A 98 -37.32 -10.23 -11.67
CA PRO A 98 -38.62 -9.61 -11.51
C PRO A 98 -38.41 -8.09 -11.69
N THR A 99 -39.08 -7.51 -12.67
CA THR A 99 -39.10 -6.08 -13.02
C THR A 99 -39.74 -5.18 -11.94
N SER A 100 -39.77 -5.64 -10.68
CA SER A 100 -40.66 -5.11 -9.64
C SER A 100 -39.96 -4.32 -8.53
N CYS A 101 -38.62 -4.23 -8.51
CA CYS A 101 -37.92 -3.56 -7.41
C CYS A 101 -36.68 -2.79 -7.89
N GLY A 102 -36.87 -1.49 -8.17
CA GLY A 102 -35.78 -0.53 -8.40
C GLY A 102 -36.13 0.56 -9.42
N THR A 103 -35.72 1.80 -9.14
CA THR A 103 -35.86 2.93 -10.07
C THR A 103 -34.89 2.77 -11.26
N SER A 104 -35.41 2.49 -12.46
CA SER A 104 -34.62 2.18 -13.68
C SER A 104 -33.97 3.40 -14.35
N TRP A 105 -34.01 4.58 -13.71
CA TRP A 105 -33.60 5.86 -14.32
C TRP A 105 -32.12 5.93 -14.71
N TYR A 106 -31.25 5.12 -14.10
CA TYR A 106 -29.81 5.13 -14.36
C TYR A 106 -29.35 4.00 -15.29
N MET A 107 -30.26 3.15 -15.78
CA MET A 107 -29.91 1.96 -16.55
C MET A 107 -29.46 2.32 -17.97
N ALA A 108 -28.36 1.71 -18.41
CA ALA A 108 -27.82 1.87 -19.76
C ALA A 108 -28.66 1.09 -20.81
N PRO A 109 -28.63 1.47 -22.09
CA PRO A 109 -29.40 0.81 -23.16
C PRO A 109 -29.19 -0.70 -23.22
N GLU A 110 -27.93 -1.15 -23.18
CA GLU A 110 -27.57 -2.56 -23.33
C GLU A 110 -28.05 -3.45 -22.17
N VAL A 111 -28.39 -2.85 -21.02
CA VAL A 111 -28.89 -3.57 -19.85
C VAL A 111 -30.29 -4.14 -20.10
N TYR A 112 -31.11 -3.47 -20.93
CA TYR A 112 -32.44 -3.95 -21.30
C TYR A 112 -32.39 -5.22 -22.16
N ASP A 113 -31.30 -5.42 -22.91
CA ASP A 113 -31.03 -6.64 -23.70
C ASP A 113 -30.29 -7.72 -22.90
N GLY A 114 -30.09 -7.52 -21.60
CA GLY A 114 -29.33 -8.44 -20.74
C GLY A 114 -27.81 -8.45 -21.00
N LYS A 115 -27.29 -7.49 -21.76
CA LYS A 115 -25.87 -7.35 -22.12
C LYS A 115 -25.12 -6.39 -21.19
N THR A 116 -25.35 -6.51 -19.88
CA THR A 116 -24.70 -5.65 -18.89
C THR A 116 -23.17 -5.80 -18.90
N GLN A 117 -22.44 -4.69 -18.86
CA GLN A 117 -20.98 -4.66 -18.88
C GLN A 117 -20.40 -3.54 -18.01
N LEU A 118 -19.07 -3.48 -17.83
CA LEU A 118 -18.41 -2.46 -17.02
C LEU A 118 -18.72 -1.03 -17.49
N LYS A 119 -18.80 -0.82 -18.81
CA LYS A 119 -19.18 0.50 -19.38
C LYS A 119 -20.66 0.85 -19.13
N SER A 120 -21.50 -0.06 -18.64
CA SER A 120 -22.85 0.27 -18.20
C SER A 120 -22.83 1.21 -16.98
N ASP A 121 -21.85 1.05 -16.08
CA ASP A 121 -21.67 1.94 -14.92
C ASP A 121 -21.28 3.37 -15.34
N ILE A 122 -20.57 3.50 -16.47
CA ILE A 122 -20.22 4.81 -17.04
C ILE A 122 -21.45 5.58 -17.50
N TRP A 123 -22.46 4.89 -18.05
CA TRP A 123 -23.73 5.52 -18.38
C TRP A 123 -24.46 6.00 -17.12
N SER A 124 -24.53 5.15 -16.08
CA SER A 124 -25.14 5.49 -14.80
C SER A 124 -24.45 6.69 -14.13
N LEU A 125 -23.12 6.79 -14.25
CA LEU A 125 -22.34 7.97 -13.84
C LEU A 125 -22.78 9.22 -14.63
N GLY A 126 -22.92 9.13 -15.95
CA GLY A 126 -23.39 10.25 -16.78
C GLY A 126 -24.75 10.79 -16.35
N ILE A 127 -25.73 9.90 -16.11
CA ILE A 127 -27.06 10.29 -15.61
C ILE A 127 -26.98 10.88 -14.20
N SER A 128 -26.14 10.31 -13.33
CA SER A 128 -25.91 10.82 -11.97
C SER A 128 -25.33 12.24 -11.98
N LEU A 129 -24.41 12.54 -12.89
CA LEU A 129 -23.81 13.87 -13.03
C LEU A 129 -24.82 14.90 -13.52
N ILE A 130 -25.73 14.53 -14.43
CA ILE A 130 -26.83 15.40 -14.85
C ILE A 130 -27.74 15.70 -13.65
N GLU A 131 -28.10 14.70 -12.87
CA GLU A 131 -28.95 14.89 -11.69
C GLU A 131 -28.29 15.77 -10.62
N LEU A 132 -27.00 15.58 -10.36
CA LEU A 132 -26.25 16.41 -9.41
C LEU A 132 -26.13 17.86 -9.89
N ALA A 133 -26.01 18.08 -11.21
CA ALA A 133 -25.92 19.40 -11.80
C ALA A 133 -27.29 20.11 -11.81
N GLU A 134 -28.34 19.42 -12.26
CA GLU A 134 -29.67 20.00 -12.47
C GLU A 134 -30.61 19.85 -11.26
N ALA A 135 -30.16 19.19 -10.19
CA ALA A 135 -30.94 18.81 -9.01
C ALA A 135 -32.19 17.95 -9.31
N LYS A 136 -32.33 17.45 -10.54
CA LYS A 136 -33.43 16.61 -11.01
C LYS A 136 -32.93 15.61 -12.04
N ASN A 137 -33.27 14.33 -11.85
CA ASN A 137 -32.95 13.29 -12.82
C ASN A 137 -33.72 13.52 -14.14
N PRO A 138 -33.10 13.35 -15.32
CA PRO A 138 -33.76 13.55 -16.63
C PRO A 138 -35.00 12.67 -16.84
N TYR A 139 -35.12 11.58 -16.07
CA TYR A 139 -36.22 10.63 -16.16
C TYR A 139 -37.09 10.56 -14.90
N ALA A 140 -36.97 11.54 -13.98
CA ALA A 140 -37.65 11.51 -12.69
C ALA A 140 -39.20 11.35 -12.77
N ASP A 141 -39.80 11.82 -13.87
CA ASP A 141 -41.26 11.77 -14.07
C ASP A 141 -41.69 10.60 -15.00
N CYS A 142 -40.76 9.74 -15.38
CA CYS A 142 -41.00 8.64 -16.32
C CYS A 142 -41.24 7.31 -15.59
N THR A 143 -42.21 6.54 -16.11
CA THR A 143 -42.37 5.12 -15.77
C THR A 143 -41.20 4.29 -16.35
N SER A 144 -40.92 3.10 -15.82
CA SER A 144 -39.83 2.25 -16.34
C SER A 144 -39.91 1.96 -17.83
N VAL A 145 -41.12 1.77 -18.37
CA VAL A 145 -41.36 1.57 -19.80
C VAL A 145 -41.04 2.84 -20.59
N MET A 146 -41.40 4.02 -20.07
CA MET A 146 -41.05 5.30 -20.69
C MET A 146 -39.53 5.53 -20.68
N VAL A 147 -38.84 5.19 -19.59
CA VAL A 147 -37.38 5.28 -19.51
C VAL A 147 -36.72 4.36 -20.53
N MET A 148 -37.12 3.09 -20.59
CA MET A 148 -36.63 2.16 -21.60
C MET A 148 -36.82 2.73 -23.01
N LYS A 149 -38.02 3.23 -23.33
CA LYS A 149 -38.30 3.81 -24.64
C LYS A 149 -37.36 4.97 -24.95
N ARG A 150 -37.19 5.94 -24.03
CA ARG A 150 -36.32 7.09 -24.26
C ARG A 150 -34.85 6.69 -24.39
N VAL A 151 -34.36 5.83 -23.50
CA VAL A 151 -32.96 5.38 -23.49
C VAL A 151 -32.63 4.56 -24.75
N CYS A 152 -33.56 3.75 -25.26
CA CYS A 152 -33.34 2.87 -26.40
C CYS A 152 -33.63 3.52 -27.77
N MET A 153 -34.43 4.58 -27.83
CA MET A 153 -34.99 5.11 -29.09
C MET A 153 -34.80 6.61 -29.30
N GLU A 154 -34.40 7.37 -28.28
CA GLU A 154 -34.17 8.81 -28.36
C GLU A 154 -32.69 9.14 -28.13
N ASP A 155 -32.29 10.37 -28.47
CA ASP A 155 -30.94 10.84 -28.19
C ASP A 155 -30.68 10.92 -26.66
N PRO A 156 -29.46 10.60 -26.20
CA PRO A 156 -29.11 10.70 -24.79
C PRO A 156 -29.28 12.13 -24.25
N PRO A 157 -29.68 12.30 -22.97
CA PRO A 157 -29.78 13.61 -22.36
C PRO A 157 -28.39 14.25 -22.29
N SER A 158 -28.34 15.58 -22.41
CA SER A 158 -27.10 16.35 -22.33
C SER A 158 -27.26 17.56 -21.43
N LEU A 159 -26.15 18.02 -20.87
CA LEU A 159 -26.10 19.27 -20.12
C LEU A 159 -26.09 20.47 -21.06
N SER A 160 -26.79 21.54 -20.67
CA SER A 160 -26.79 22.77 -21.46
C SER A 160 -25.44 23.47 -21.41
N SER A 161 -24.84 23.73 -22.58
CA SER A 161 -23.58 24.46 -22.72
C SER A 161 -23.66 25.93 -22.33
N SER A 162 -24.86 26.48 -22.14
CA SER A 162 -25.04 27.85 -21.63
C SER A 162 -24.96 27.93 -20.10
N LYS A 163 -25.18 26.82 -19.39
CA LYS A 163 -25.19 26.75 -17.91
C LYS A 163 -23.93 26.10 -17.34
N TRP A 164 -23.33 25.16 -18.06
CA TRP A 164 -22.19 24.36 -17.59
C TRP A 164 -20.97 24.51 -18.48
N SER A 165 -19.79 24.31 -17.90
CA SER A 165 -18.53 24.42 -18.64
C SER A 165 -18.47 23.41 -19.79
N SER A 166 -17.85 23.81 -20.91
CA SER A 166 -17.66 22.93 -22.06
C SER A 166 -16.92 21.63 -21.69
N ALA A 167 -15.97 21.69 -20.76
CA ALA A 167 -15.29 20.52 -20.22
C ALA A 167 -16.25 19.57 -19.48
N PHE A 168 -17.17 20.10 -18.67
CA PHE A 168 -18.13 19.24 -17.96
C PHE A 168 -19.16 18.62 -18.91
N VAL A 169 -19.70 19.42 -19.84
CA VAL A 169 -20.61 18.94 -20.89
C VAL A 169 -19.93 17.85 -21.73
N SER A 170 -18.68 18.07 -22.13
CA SER A 170 -17.86 17.07 -22.86
C SER A 170 -17.69 15.78 -22.05
N PHE A 171 -17.37 15.87 -20.76
CA PHE A 171 -17.22 14.71 -19.89
C PHE A 171 -18.51 13.88 -19.82
N VAL A 172 -19.66 14.54 -19.60
CA VAL A 172 -20.97 13.87 -19.56
C VAL A 172 -21.32 13.23 -20.91
N ASN A 173 -21.04 13.91 -22.03
CA ASN A 173 -21.28 13.35 -23.36
C ASN A 173 -20.41 12.11 -23.65
N ARG A 174 -19.16 12.06 -23.14
CA ARG A 174 -18.32 10.84 -23.23
C ARG A 174 -18.87 9.68 -22.41
N CYS A 175 -19.60 9.97 -21.33
CA CYS A 175 -20.29 8.96 -20.52
C CYS A 175 -21.57 8.45 -21.21
N LEU A 176 -22.33 9.34 -21.83
CA LEU A 176 -23.65 9.07 -22.42
C LEU A 176 -23.57 8.79 -23.92
N GLN A 177 -22.81 7.75 -24.27
CA GLN A 177 -22.80 7.20 -25.63
C GLN A 177 -23.72 5.97 -25.70
N PHE A 178 -24.64 5.98 -26.67
CA PHE A 178 -25.55 4.86 -26.91
C PHE A 178 -24.77 3.59 -27.26
N ASP A 179 -23.89 3.69 -28.26
CA ASP A 179 -22.96 2.62 -28.63
C ASP A 179 -21.92 2.43 -27.53
N VAL A 180 -21.93 1.22 -26.96
CA VAL A 180 -21.12 0.87 -25.80
C VAL A 180 -19.62 0.88 -26.11
N GLU A 181 -19.24 0.61 -27.36
CA GLU A 181 -17.83 0.61 -27.78
C GLU A 181 -17.28 2.03 -27.85
N LYS A 182 -18.12 2.99 -28.28
CA LYS A 182 -17.78 4.43 -28.32
C LYS A 182 -17.83 5.09 -26.95
N ARG A 183 -18.52 4.48 -25.97
CA ARG A 183 -18.58 4.97 -24.59
C ARG A 183 -17.18 4.91 -23.96
N ALA A 184 -16.77 6.00 -23.33
CA ALA A 184 -15.43 6.08 -22.74
C ALA A 184 -15.23 5.03 -21.64
N SER A 185 -14.01 4.51 -21.55
CA SER A 185 -13.55 3.69 -20.43
C SER A 185 -13.22 4.54 -19.19
N VAL A 186 -13.05 3.89 -18.05
CA VAL A 186 -12.67 4.55 -16.79
C VAL A 186 -11.34 5.30 -16.95
N ASN A 187 -10.31 4.65 -17.51
CA ASN A 187 -8.98 5.27 -17.68
C ASN A 187 -9.06 6.53 -18.55
N GLU A 188 -9.80 6.44 -19.66
CA GLU A 188 -10.01 7.59 -20.55
C GLU A 188 -10.77 8.75 -19.89
N LEU A 189 -11.65 8.45 -18.93
CA LEU A 189 -12.37 9.49 -18.16
C LEU A 189 -11.49 10.10 -17.07
N LEU A 190 -10.65 9.32 -16.39
CA LEU A 190 -9.71 9.83 -15.39
C LEU A 190 -8.71 10.83 -15.98
N GLU A 191 -8.35 10.66 -17.25
CA GLU A 191 -7.46 11.58 -17.98
C GLU A 191 -8.19 12.80 -18.58
N HIS A 192 -9.53 12.84 -18.53
CA HIS A 192 -10.29 13.93 -19.13
C HIS A 192 -10.05 15.25 -18.40
N SER A 193 -9.91 16.35 -19.16
CA SER A 193 -9.56 17.68 -18.65
C SER A 193 -10.48 18.22 -17.55
N PHE A 194 -11.73 17.74 -17.51
CA PHE A 194 -12.69 18.10 -16.46
C PHE A 194 -12.28 17.60 -15.06
N VAL A 195 -11.62 16.44 -14.96
CA VAL A 195 -11.34 15.78 -13.67
C VAL A 195 -9.87 15.56 -13.38
N ARG A 196 -9.00 15.53 -14.40
CA ARG A 196 -7.58 15.16 -14.29
C ARG A 196 -6.86 15.80 -13.10
N ASP A 197 -6.89 17.12 -13.00
CA ASP A 197 -6.18 17.85 -11.94
C ASP A 197 -6.79 17.58 -10.55
N SER A 198 -8.08 17.25 -10.47
CA SER A 198 -8.72 16.85 -9.22
C SER A 198 -8.39 15.42 -8.83
N VAL A 199 -8.25 14.52 -9.81
CA VAL A 199 -7.82 13.14 -9.59
C VAL A 199 -6.40 13.12 -9.01
N GLU A 200 -5.47 13.88 -9.62
CA GLU A 200 -4.09 13.98 -9.14
C GLU A 200 -4.02 14.44 -7.68
N ARG A 201 -4.68 15.56 -7.34
CA ARG A 201 -4.73 16.06 -5.96
C ARG A 201 -5.34 15.06 -4.98
N ILE A 202 -6.42 14.39 -5.35
CA ILE A 202 -7.09 13.43 -4.45
C ILE A 202 -6.22 12.18 -4.24
N LEU A 203 -5.45 11.74 -5.26
CA LEU A 203 -4.52 10.63 -5.12
C LEU A 203 -3.33 10.99 -4.22
N GLU A 204 -2.85 12.23 -4.26
CA GLU A 204 -1.76 12.72 -3.40
C GLU A 204 -2.22 12.94 -1.94
N GLU A 205 -3.36 13.60 -1.75
CA GLU A 205 -3.84 14.02 -0.43
C GLU A 205 -4.72 12.95 0.25
N GLY A 206 -5.17 11.95 -0.51
CA GLY A 206 -6.07 10.90 -0.05
C GLY A 206 -7.52 11.35 0.17
N ALA A 207 -7.89 12.61 0.00
CA ALA A 207 -9.26 13.12 0.14
C ALA A 207 -9.50 14.44 -0.63
N SER A 208 -10.77 14.86 -0.78
CA SER A 208 -11.10 16.13 -1.45
C SER A 208 -11.26 17.28 -0.46
N PHE A 209 -10.36 18.28 -0.55
CA PHE A 209 -10.47 19.52 0.22
C PHE A 209 -11.78 20.29 -0.03
N LEU A 210 -12.32 20.23 -1.26
CA LEU A 210 -13.60 20.87 -1.60
C LEU A 210 -14.77 20.21 -0.85
N LEU A 211 -14.80 18.88 -0.84
CA LEU A 211 -15.84 18.14 -0.11
C LEU A 211 -15.68 18.31 1.39
N PHE A 212 -14.45 18.32 1.92
CA PHE A 212 -14.18 18.63 3.33
C PHE A 212 -14.76 19.99 3.75
N ASN A 213 -14.57 21.03 2.93
CA ASN A 213 -15.14 22.35 3.22
C ASN A 213 -16.67 22.36 3.09
N LEU A 214 -17.22 21.63 2.11
CA LEU A 214 -18.66 21.47 1.95
C LEU A 214 -19.28 20.81 3.18
N THR A 215 -18.72 19.70 3.67
CA THR A 215 -19.23 18.99 4.84
C THR A 215 -19.11 19.86 6.10
N LYS A 216 -18.01 20.61 6.27
CA LYS A 216 -17.86 21.58 7.36
C LYS A 216 -18.96 22.66 7.33
N ARG A 217 -19.29 23.19 6.15
CA ARG A 217 -20.38 24.18 5.98
C ARG A 217 -21.74 23.59 6.31
N ILE A 218 -22.07 22.41 5.80
CA ILE A 218 -23.35 21.74 6.07
C ILE A 218 -23.52 21.50 7.58
N ARG A 219 -22.44 21.11 8.29
CA ARG A 219 -22.45 20.91 9.75
C ARG A 219 -22.69 22.19 10.55
N SER A 220 -22.29 23.34 10.01
CA SER A 220 -22.50 24.64 10.66
C SER A 220 -23.91 25.21 10.50
N LEU A 221 -24.76 24.58 9.67
CA LEU A 221 -26.14 25.03 9.48
C LEU A 221 -27.01 24.68 10.71
N PRO A 222 -27.87 25.61 11.17
CA PRO A 222 -28.78 25.36 12.28
C PRO A 222 -29.81 24.27 11.91
N ALA A 223 -30.16 23.42 12.88
CA ALA A 223 -30.99 22.22 12.72
C ALA A 223 -32.45 22.45 12.25
N SER A 224 -32.84 23.70 11.99
CA SER A 224 -34.21 24.14 11.66
C SER A 224 -34.48 24.35 10.17
N SER A 225 -33.52 24.10 9.27
CA SER A 225 -33.79 24.09 7.82
C SER A 225 -34.50 22.80 7.40
N PRO A 226 -35.31 22.80 6.32
CA PRO A 226 -36.06 21.61 5.91
C PRO A 226 -35.06 20.49 5.61
N LYS A 227 -35.11 19.41 6.40
CA LYS A 227 -34.29 18.23 6.18
C LYS A 227 -34.77 17.48 4.93
N SER A 228 -34.38 17.96 3.74
CA SER A 228 -34.25 17.09 2.58
C SER A 228 -33.03 16.21 2.79
N SER A 229 -33.23 15.08 3.48
CA SER A 229 -32.45 13.83 3.45
C SER A 229 -30.92 13.84 3.60
N VAL A 230 -30.26 14.90 4.06
CA VAL A 230 -28.82 14.84 4.39
C VAL A 230 -28.64 14.51 5.88
N THR A 231 -28.52 13.22 6.19
CA THR A 231 -28.18 12.76 7.54
C THR A 231 -26.68 12.52 7.64
N ILE A 232 -25.99 13.33 8.45
CA ILE A 232 -24.55 13.18 8.71
C ILE A 232 -24.36 12.20 9.87
N SER A 233 -23.77 11.05 9.59
CA SER A 233 -23.17 10.15 10.58
C SER A 233 -21.64 10.25 10.51
N PRO A 234 -20.91 10.09 11.63
CA PRO A 234 -19.47 9.86 11.59
C PRO A 234 -19.14 8.68 10.68
N GLU A 235 -17.90 8.65 10.19
CA GLU A 235 -17.42 7.70 9.18
C GLU A 235 -18.07 6.32 9.31
N THR A 236 -18.71 5.87 8.24
CA THR A 236 -19.11 4.48 8.11
C THR A 236 -17.84 3.65 7.95
N GLU A 237 -17.29 3.20 9.06
CA GLU A 237 -16.52 1.97 9.06
C GLU A 237 -17.51 0.83 8.86
N ILE A 238 -17.29 0.01 7.83
CA ILE A 238 -17.95 -1.30 7.74
C ILE A 238 -17.28 -2.17 8.82
N ASN A 239 -17.59 -1.90 10.08
CA ASN A 239 -17.23 -2.75 11.19
C ASN A 239 -18.22 -3.90 11.20
N TYR A 240 -17.75 -5.02 10.67
CA TYR A 240 -18.27 -6.31 10.99
C TYR A 240 -18.43 -6.46 12.51
N CYS A 241 -19.67 -6.54 12.96
CA CYS A 241 -19.96 -7.23 14.20
C CYS A 241 -19.83 -8.74 13.89
N GLY A 242 -18.60 -9.26 13.91
CA GLY A 242 -18.36 -10.72 13.87
C GLY A 242 -17.22 -11.26 12.98
N SER A 243 -16.38 -10.44 12.33
CA SER A 243 -15.21 -10.99 11.62
C SER A 243 -14.02 -11.08 12.57
N ASN A 244 -13.48 -12.28 12.73
CA ASN A 244 -12.24 -12.53 13.44
C ASN A 244 -11.16 -11.54 12.95
N PRO A 245 -10.57 -10.67 13.80
CA PRO A 245 -9.52 -9.76 13.38
C PRO A 245 -8.30 -10.52 12.84
N ARG A 246 -8.19 -11.80 13.18
CA ARG A 246 -7.20 -12.73 12.67
C ARG A 246 -7.73 -13.52 11.47
N PHE A 247 -7.15 -13.27 10.30
CA PHE A 247 -7.36 -13.99 9.06
C PHE A 247 -6.28 -15.06 8.89
N VAL A 248 -6.65 -16.33 9.09
CA VAL A 248 -5.73 -17.47 8.94
C VAL A 248 -6.08 -18.27 7.68
N VAL A 249 -5.11 -18.45 6.81
CA VAL A 249 -5.22 -19.28 5.60
C VAL A 249 -4.59 -20.63 5.90
N LYS A 250 -5.39 -21.70 5.88
CA LYS A 250 -4.93 -23.05 6.19
C LYS A 250 -4.77 -23.95 4.96
N ASN A 251 -5.34 -23.55 3.83
CA ASN A 251 -5.31 -24.28 2.56
C ASN A 251 -5.69 -23.34 1.40
N ASP A 252 -5.43 -23.79 0.17
CA ASP A 252 -5.73 -23.02 -1.05
C ASP A 252 -7.24 -22.88 -1.34
N ASP A 253 -8.08 -23.72 -0.72
CA ASP A 253 -9.54 -23.59 -0.76
C ASP A 253 -10.06 -22.40 0.07
N SER A 254 -9.21 -21.84 0.93
CA SER A 254 -9.46 -20.60 1.65
C SER A 254 -9.45 -19.46 0.62
N ARG A 255 -10.62 -19.24 -0.01
CA ARG A 255 -10.89 -18.09 -0.87
C ARG A 255 -10.32 -16.83 -0.21
N MET A 256 -9.47 -16.08 -0.92
CA MET A 256 -8.94 -14.80 -0.43
C MET A 256 -10.10 -13.94 0.12
N LYS A 257 -10.06 -13.63 1.43
CA LYS A 257 -11.04 -12.81 2.15
C LYS A 257 -10.33 -11.73 2.98
N LEU A 258 -9.29 -11.12 2.41
CA LEU A 258 -8.73 -9.90 3.00
C LEU A 258 -9.79 -8.81 2.94
N HIS A 259 -9.97 -8.07 4.04
CA HIS A 259 -10.96 -6.99 4.14
C HIS A 259 -10.49 -5.96 5.17
N ALA A 260 -11.10 -4.77 5.18
CA ALA A 260 -10.61 -3.64 5.96
C ALA A 260 -10.59 -3.80 7.50
N GLY A 261 -11.24 -4.84 8.01
CA GLY A 261 -11.29 -5.17 9.45
C GLY A 261 -10.30 -6.24 9.88
N VAL A 262 -9.50 -6.77 8.95
CA VAL A 262 -8.42 -7.71 9.27
C VAL A 262 -7.29 -6.93 9.92
N GLU A 263 -6.88 -7.38 11.10
CA GLU A 263 -5.76 -6.84 11.86
C GLU A 263 -4.55 -7.77 11.81
N ASP A 264 -4.76 -9.09 11.76
CA ASP A 264 -3.68 -10.06 11.67
C ASP A 264 -3.91 -10.98 10.48
N VAL A 265 -2.93 -11.09 9.59
CA VAL A 265 -2.92 -12.09 8.51
C VAL A 265 -1.88 -13.14 8.83
N GLU A 266 -2.29 -14.40 8.76
CA GLU A 266 -1.43 -15.56 8.95
C GLU A 266 -1.65 -16.58 7.84
N LEU A 267 -0.62 -16.83 7.04
CA LEU A 267 -0.61 -17.92 6.07
C LEU A 267 0.06 -19.12 6.73
N MET A 268 -0.64 -20.25 6.82
CA MET A 268 0.02 -21.52 7.16
C MET A 268 0.96 -21.93 6.03
N ALA A 269 1.93 -22.80 6.31
CA ALA A 269 2.87 -23.25 5.29
C ALA A 269 2.17 -23.89 4.07
N HIS A 270 2.77 -23.78 2.89
CA HIS A 270 2.32 -24.35 1.61
C HIS A 270 1.02 -23.79 1.03
N VAL A 271 0.63 -22.56 1.39
CA VAL A 271 -0.62 -21.95 0.90
C VAL A 271 -0.40 -20.79 -0.07
N TRP A 272 -1.42 -20.54 -0.88
CA TRP A 272 -1.49 -19.50 -1.90
C TRP A 272 -0.38 -19.61 -2.95
N ASN A 273 0.03 -20.82 -3.29
CA ASN A 273 1.14 -21.04 -4.21
C ASN A 273 0.78 -20.81 -5.69
N SER A 274 -0.51 -20.84 -6.01
CA SER A 274 -1.02 -20.62 -7.36
C SER A 274 -1.42 -19.17 -7.66
N ILE A 275 -1.42 -18.28 -6.65
CA ILE A 275 -1.84 -16.89 -6.87
C ILE A 275 -0.70 -16.09 -7.50
N SER A 276 -1.04 -15.21 -8.43
CA SER A 276 -0.09 -14.33 -9.11
C SER A 276 0.03 -12.95 -8.45
N GLN A 277 -0.96 -12.56 -7.64
CA GLN A 277 -1.03 -11.26 -6.98
C GLN A 277 -1.71 -11.40 -5.62
N CYS A 278 -1.23 -10.64 -4.63
CA CYS A 278 -1.89 -10.44 -3.36
C CYS A 278 -1.78 -8.95 -2.98
N ASP A 279 -2.91 -8.36 -2.59
CA ASP A 279 -2.97 -6.96 -2.20
C ASP A 279 -3.38 -6.87 -0.73
N PHE A 280 -2.40 -6.60 0.13
CA PHE A 280 -2.62 -6.35 1.55
C PHE A 280 -3.04 -4.90 1.84
N GLY A 281 -2.95 -4.00 0.85
CA GLY A 281 -3.41 -2.61 0.93
C GLY A 281 -4.91 -2.49 1.22
N VAL A 282 -5.70 -3.54 0.92
CA VAL A 282 -7.13 -3.63 1.26
C VAL A 282 -7.39 -3.74 2.77
N CYS A 283 -6.35 -3.93 3.60
CA CYS A 283 -6.42 -4.08 5.05
C CYS A 283 -5.76 -2.88 5.78
N PRO A 284 -6.37 -1.68 5.81
CA PRO A 284 -5.78 -0.50 6.48
C PRO A 284 -5.53 -0.67 7.98
N ARG A 285 -6.17 -1.65 8.62
CA ARG A 285 -5.98 -1.99 10.05
C ARG A 285 -4.96 -3.09 10.30
N LEU A 286 -4.29 -3.59 9.26
CA LEU A 286 -3.32 -4.66 9.39
C LEU A 286 -2.21 -4.26 10.35
N LYS A 287 -2.07 -5.02 11.43
CA LYS A 287 -1.05 -4.93 12.48
C LYS A 287 0.06 -5.94 12.27
N GLN A 288 -0.28 -7.15 11.81
CA GLN A 288 0.70 -8.22 11.59
C GLN A 288 0.44 -8.93 10.27
N LEU A 289 1.50 -9.15 9.50
CA LEU A 289 1.52 -10.05 8.36
C LEU A 289 2.55 -11.15 8.61
N VAL A 290 2.06 -12.37 8.82
CA VAL A 290 2.88 -13.56 9.01
C VAL A 290 2.61 -14.53 7.88
N ILE A 291 3.64 -14.82 7.09
CA ILE A 291 3.59 -15.75 5.97
C ILE A 291 4.39 -16.98 6.37
N GLY A 292 3.76 -18.15 6.44
CA GLY A 292 4.45 -19.41 6.73
C GLY A 292 5.34 -19.85 5.56
N ASP A 293 6.04 -20.97 5.76
CA ASP A 293 7.01 -21.48 4.80
C ASP A 293 6.35 -21.92 3.47
N ASP A 294 7.10 -21.87 2.38
CA ASP A 294 6.69 -22.34 1.05
C ASP A 294 5.33 -21.74 0.62
N CYS A 295 5.16 -20.43 0.81
CA CYS A 295 3.95 -19.71 0.45
C CYS A 295 4.18 -18.80 -0.76
N LEU A 296 3.08 -18.38 -1.40
CA LEU A 296 3.06 -17.36 -2.45
C LEU A 296 3.97 -17.64 -3.65
N GLN A 297 4.19 -18.91 -4.00
CA GLN A 297 5.21 -19.30 -4.98
C GLN A 297 5.15 -18.51 -6.30
N CYS A 298 3.97 -18.26 -6.86
CA CYS A 298 3.79 -17.61 -8.16
C CYS A 298 3.56 -16.09 -8.11
N VAL A 299 3.66 -15.45 -6.93
CA VAL A 299 3.33 -14.03 -6.78
C VAL A 299 4.34 -13.13 -7.50
N LYS A 300 3.85 -12.09 -8.20
CA LYS A 300 4.66 -11.19 -9.03
C LYS A 300 4.99 -9.86 -8.35
N GLY A 301 5.38 -9.93 -7.07
CA GLY A 301 5.67 -8.78 -6.23
C GLY A 301 4.77 -8.70 -5.00
N LEU A 302 5.26 -8.02 -3.98
CA LEU A 302 4.59 -7.83 -2.71
C LEU A 302 4.79 -6.38 -2.26
N ALA A 303 3.70 -5.61 -2.25
CA ALA A 303 3.70 -4.20 -1.88
C ALA A 303 2.95 -3.98 -0.56
N LEU A 304 3.64 -3.40 0.41
CA LEU A 304 3.12 -3.00 1.72
C LEU A 304 3.35 -1.48 1.85
N VAL A 305 2.42 -0.70 1.33
CA VAL A 305 2.57 0.76 1.20
C VAL A 305 1.45 1.47 1.97
N GLY A 306 1.80 2.42 2.84
CA GLY A 306 0.85 3.24 3.58
C GLY A 306 0.07 2.52 4.69
N LEU A 307 0.53 1.34 5.13
CA LEU A 307 -0.12 0.56 6.19
C LEU A 307 0.31 1.08 7.57
N GLY A 308 -0.30 2.18 8.00
CA GLY A 308 0.09 2.91 9.22
C GLY A 308 -0.02 2.13 10.53
N MET A 309 -0.87 1.09 10.59
CA MET A 309 -1.03 0.24 11.78
C MET A 309 -0.11 -0.99 11.78
N LEU A 310 0.59 -1.26 10.67
CA LEU A 310 1.38 -2.48 10.50
C LEU A 310 2.63 -2.39 11.38
N THR A 311 2.76 -3.32 12.31
CA THR A 311 3.85 -3.36 13.31
C THR A 311 4.89 -4.44 13.01
N LYS A 312 4.48 -5.52 12.36
CA LYS A 312 5.32 -6.70 12.09
C LYS A 312 5.05 -7.28 10.71
N VAL A 313 6.13 -7.56 9.98
CA VAL A 313 6.10 -8.36 8.75
C VAL A 313 7.07 -9.53 8.91
N GLU A 314 6.56 -10.74 8.76
CA GLU A 314 7.35 -11.98 8.79
C GLU A 314 7.01 -12.81 7.56
N ILE A 315 8.01 -13.08 6.73
CA ILE A 315 7.93 -14.00 5.61
C ILE A 315 8.74 -15.23 5.98
N GLY A 316 8.15 -16.42 5.88
CA GLY A 316 8.77 -17.70 6.17
C GLY A 316 9.83 -18.09 5.15
N SER A 317 10.32 -19.32 5.26
CA SER A 317 11.32 -19.87 4.35
C SER A 317 10.71 -20.29 3.01
N GLU A 318 11.54 -20.28 1.98
CA GLU A 318 11.26 -20.80 0.64
C GLU A 318 10.00 -20.18 -0.02
N CYS A 319 9.62 -18.95 0.34
CA CYS A 319 8.47 -18.25 -0.21
C CYS A 319 8.79 -17.53 -1.53
N CYS A 320 7.77 -17.29 -2.36
CA CYS A 320 7.88 -16.43 -3.54
C CYS A 320 8.96 -16.83 -4.57
N ARG A 321 9.23 -18.13 -4.78
CA ARG A 321 10.40 -18.59 -5.58
C ARG A 321 10.14 -18.78 -7.07
N LYS A 322 8.88 -18.94 -7.49
CA LYS A 322 8.52 -19.18 -8.91
C LYS A 322 8.10 -17.91 -9.63
N GLY A 323 7.61 -16.92 -8.89
CA GLY A 323 7.28 -15.60 -9.37
C GLY A 323 8.49 -14.67 -9.33
N GLU A 324 8.46 -13.67 -10.20
CA GLU A 324 9.44 -12.60 -10.24
C GLU A 324 8.76 -11.29 -9.85
N GLY A 325 9.40 -10.49 -9.00
CA GLY A 325 8.81 -9.23 -8.55
C GLY A 325 9.71 -8.38 -7.69
N VAL A 326 9.08 -7.45 -6.98
CA VAL A 326 9.72 -6.51 -6.05
C VAL A 326 9.06 -6.65 -4.69
N LEU A 327 9.86 -6.65 -3.63
CA LEU A 327 9.37 -6.47 -2.26
C LEU A 327 9.46 -4.99 -1.92
N ASP A 328 8.31 -4.32 -1.84
CA ASP A 328 8.19 -2.88 -1.65
C ASP A 328 7.47 -2.57 -0.33
N ILE A 329 8.20 -2.10 0.68
CA ILE A 329 7.67 -1.76 2.00
C ILE A 329 7.91 -0.27 2.24
N ARG A 330 6.85 0.55 2.22
CA ARG A 330 6.96 2.02 2.33
C ARG A 330 5.88 2.64 3.18
N ASP A 331 6.21 3.73 3.86
CA ASP A 331 5.25 4.59 4.57
C ASP A 331 4.40 3.83 5.62
N CYS A 332 4.97 2.78 6.21
CA CYS A 332 4.32 1.99 7.26
C CYS A 332 4.74 2.54 8.63
N ALA A 333 4.04 3.58 9.09
CA ALA A 333 4.39 4.37 10.27
C ALA A 333 4.42 3.61 11.61
N GLY A 334 3.91 2.38 11.68
CA GLY A 334 3.97 1.53 12.86
C GLY A 334 4.99 0.40 12.79
N LEU A 335 5.69 0.22 11.65
CA LEU A 335 6.42 -1.03 11.37
C LEU A 335 7.74 -1.07 12.10
N THR A 336 7.90 -2.02 13.02
CA THR A 336 9.08 -2.13 13.91
C THR A 336 9.98 -3.33 13.62
N GLU A 337 9.44 -4.41 13.06
CA GLU A 337 10.18 -5.63 12.74
C GLU A 337 9.83 -6.15 11.34
N VAL A 338 10.86 -6.42 10.54
CA VAL A 338 10.75 -7.10 9.24
C VAL A 338 11.67 -8.32 9.25
N ARG A 339 11.11 -9.50 8.98
CA ARG A 339 11.85 -10.76 8.83
C ARG A 339 11.52 -11.44 7.51
N ILE A 340 12.54 -11.94 6.82
CA ILE A 340 12.43 -12.76 5.62
C ILE A 340 13.21 -14.05 5.85
N GLY A 341 12.54 -15.19 5.73
CA GLY A 341 13.10 -16.51 5.99
C GLY A 341 13.91 -17.05 4.82
N LYS A 342 14.74 -18.05 5.12
CA LYS A 342 15.74 -18.63 4.21
C LYS A 342 15.18 -18.96 2.83
N GLY A 343 15.92 -18.63 1.76
CA GLY A 343 15.59 -19.04 0.39
C GLY A 343 14.36 -18.37 -0.22
N SER A 344 13.88 -17.28 0.36
CA SER A 344 12.71 -16.55 -0.11
C SER A 344 13.04 -15.49 -1.17
N CYS A 345 12.08 -15.20 -2.04
CA CYS A 345 12.18 -14.17 -3.09
C CYS A 345 13.36 -14.39 -4.07
N ILE A 346 13.72 -15.63 -4.36
CA ILE A 346 14.71 -15.96 -5.39
C ILE A 346 14.22 -15.44 -6.76
N GLY A 347 15.10 -14.80 -7.53
CA GLY A 347 14.76 -14.22 -8.84
C GLY A 347 14.03 -12.87 -8.80
N TRP A 348 13.85 -12.28 -7.61
CA TRP A 348 13.24 -10.95 -7.45
C TRP A 348 14.26 -9.84 -7.75
N SER A 349 13.78 -8.72 -8.28
CA SER A 349 14.63 -7.65 -8.83
C SER A 349 14.79 -6.43 -7.94
N ALA A 350 14.05 -6.32 -6.83
CA ALA A 350 14.30 -5.27 -5.86
C ALA A 350 13.76 -5.58 -4.46
N PHE A 351 14.45 -5.00 -3.47
CA PHE A 351 14.03 -4.89 -2.08
C PHE A 351 14.05 -3.41 -1.71
N MET A 352 12.89 -2.87 -1.36
CA MET A 352 12.73 -1.48 -0.93
C MET A 352 12.11 -1.44 0.45
N LEU A 353 12.78 -0.77 1.38
CA LEU A 353 12.25 -0.43 2.70
C LEU A 353 12.44 1.07 2.92
N LYS A 354 11.34 1.85 2.88
CA LYS A 354 11.41 3.32 3.00
C LYS A 354 10.46 3.92 4.01
N ASN A 355 10.90 4.96 4.71
CA ASN A 355 10.06 5.75 5.61
C ASN A 355 9.27 4.89 6.62
N CYS A 356 9.95 3.93 7.26
CA CYS A 356 9.37 3.03 8.25
C CYS A 356 10.22 3.06 9.53
N PRO A 357 9.63 3.09 10.75
CA PRO A 357 10.38 3.08 12.01
C PRO A 357 10.85 1.65 12.38
N VAL A 358 11.35 0.90 11.39
CA VAL A 358 11.82 -0.48 11.61
C VAL A 358 13.01 -0.42 12.54
N THR A 359 12.97 -1.15 13.64
CA THR A 359 14.09 -1.27 14.59
C THR A 359 15.01 -2.44 14.25
N LYS A 360 14.44 -3.49 13.65
CA LYS A 360 15.14 -4.73 13.29
C LYS A 360 14.71 -5.24 11.92
N LEU A 361 15.67 -5.40 11.02
CA LEU A 361 15.53 -6.09 9.74
C LEU A 361 16.34 -7.39 9.79
N VAL A 362 15.70 -8.52 9.46
CA VAL A 362 16.36 -9.83 9.32
C VAL A 362 16.02 -10.42 7.97
N ILE A 363 17.03 -10.80 7.19
CA ILE A 363 16.89 -11.55 5.95
C ILE A 363 17.78 -12.77 6.09
N ASP A 364 17.20 -13.96 6.19
CA ASP A 364 17.97 -15.20 6.34
C ASP A 364 18.63 -15.61 5.01
N SER A 365 19.50 -16.63 5.05
CA SER A 365 20.36 -17.00 3.93
C SER A 365 19.63 -17.31 2.61
N GLY A 366 20.28 -17.07 1.48
CA GLY A 366 19.83 -17.48 0.13
C GLY A 366 18.71 -16.63 -0.47
N CYS A 367 18.26 -15.57 0.22
CA CYS A 367 17.19 -14.70 -0.27
C CYS A 367 17.65 -13.78 -1.42
N PHE A 368 16.74 -13.42 -2.33
CA PHE A 368 17.00 -12.47 -3.42
C PHE A 368 18.22 -12.83 -4.30
N SER A 369 18.44 -14.12 -4.55
CA SER A 369 19.54 -14.64 -5.37
C SER A 369 19.11 -14.86 -6.83
N GLN A 370 20.08 -15.22 -7.70
CA GLN A 370 19.88 -15.66 -9.09
C GLN A 370 19.44 -14.60 -10.12
N ARG A 371 19.26 -13.33 -9.72
CA ARG A 371 18.93 -12.24 -10.65
C ARG A 371 19.50 -10.92 -10.16
N GLU A 372 19.99 -10.09 -11.08
CA GLU A 372 20.38 -8.72 -10.76
C GLU A 372 19.18 -7.90 -10.25
N GLY A 373 19.45 -7.03 -9.28
CA GLY A 373 18.42 -6.21 -8.68
C GLY A 373 18.97 -5.07 -7.85
N ARG A 374 18.07 -4.38 -7.16
CA ARG A 374 18.36 -3.18 -6.39
C ARG A 374 17.94 -3.31 -4.94
N PHE A 375 18.88 -3.05 -4.04
CA PHE A 375 18.65 -2.98 -2.60
C PHE A 375 18.59 -1.52 -2.13
N GLU A 376 17.47 -1.10 -1.55
CA GLU A 376 17.31 0.24 -0.97
C GLU A 376 16.65 0.19 0.40
N VAL A 377 17.35 0.71 1.41
CA VAL A 377 16.78 1.05 2.71
C VAL A 377 16.97 2.56 2.95
N SER A 378 15.89 3.32 3.02
CA SER A 378 15.96 4.79 3.16
C SER A 378 14.96 5.35 4.17
N ASP A 379 15.30 6.44 4.85
CA ASP A 379 14.42 7.13 5.80
C ASP A 379 13.90 6.24 6.95
N CYS A 380 14.66 5.19 7.30
CA CYS A 380 14.37 4.27 8.40
C CYS A 380 15.14 4.66 9.66
N LYS A 381 14.73 5.77 10.28
CA LYS A 381 15.48 6.44 11.35
C LYS A 381 15.65 5.62 12.63
N GLU A 382 14.79 4.63 12.86
CA GLU A 382 14.82 3.81 14.07
C GLU A 382 15.57 2.48 13.88
N LEU A 383 16.14 2.24 12.70
CA LEU A 383 16.77 0.95 12.37
C LEU A 383 18.08 0.77 13.10
N VAL A 384 18.05 -0.07 14.14
CA VAL A 384 19.17 -0.40 15.04
C VAL A 384 19.89 -1.66 14.59
N LYS A 385 19.17 -2.68 14.09
CA LYS A 385 19.77 -3.98 13.76
C LYS A 385 19.35 -4.46 12.37
N MET A 386 20.32 -4.81 11.55
CA MET A 386 20.13 -5.38 10.22
C MET A 386 21.01 -6.61 10.05
N LEU A 387 20.37 -7.76 9.95
CA LEU A 387 21.03 -9.05 9.79
C LEU A 387 20.66 -9.65 8.44
N ILE A 388 21.65 -9.91 7.60
CA ILE A 388 21.48 -10.57 6.30
C ILE A 388 22.32 -11.85 6.34
N GLY A 389 21.70 -13.01 6.17
CA GLY A 389 22.36 -14.31 6.16
C GLY A 389 23.12 -14.57 4.85
N SER A 390 23.90 -15.66 4.81
CA SER A 390 24.75 -16.01 3.66
C SER A 390 24.02 -16.15 2.33
N ASP A 391 24.73 -15.97 1.21
CA ASP A 391 24.24 -16.18 -0.17
C ASP A 391 23.02 -15.32 -0.56
N CYS A 392 22.85 -14.16 0.08
CA CYS A 392 21.80 -13.20 -0.28
C CYS A 392 22.27 -12.21 -1.35
N PHE A 393 21.38 -11.80 -2.26
CA PHE A 393 21.67 -10.74 -3.23
C PHE A 393 22.92 -11.01 -4.11
N THR A 394 23.21 -12.28 -4.40
CA THR A 394 24.48 -12.71 -5.05
C THR A 394 24.76 -11.95 -6.35
N GLU A 395 23.72 -11.70 -7.15
CA GLU A 395 23.84 -11.05 -8.46
C GLU A 395 23.66 -9.52 -8.42
N TRP A 396 23.46 -8.91 -7.24
CA TRP A 396 23.05 -7.51 -7.15
C TRP A 396 24.27 -6.58 -7.12
N SER A 397 24.25 -5.57 -7.97
CA SER A 397 25.36 -4.66 -8.21
C SER A 397 25.28 -3.35 -7.40
N GLU A 398 24.12 -3.06 -6.79
CA GLU A 398 23.84 -1.85 -6.01
C GLU A 398 23.28 -2.15 -4.62
N CYS A 399 23.83 -1.49 -3.60
CA CYS A 399 23.33 -1.51 -2.23
C CYS A 399 23.39 -0.10 -1.62
N ALA A 400 22.23 0.46 -1.25
CA ALA A 400 22.12 1.83 -0.75
C ALA A 400 21.38 1.93 0.59
N PHE A 401 21.99 2.65 1.53
CA PHE A 401 21.42 2.97 2.84
C PHE A 401 21.35 4.49 3.05
N LYS A 402 20.19 5.01 3.49
CA LYS A 402 20.01 6.42 3.83
C LYS A 402 19.25 6.59 5.14
N ASN A 403 19.78 7.40 6.06
CA ASN A 403 19.10 7.84 7.30
C ASN A 403 18.72 6.71 8.30
N SER A 404 19.69 5.95 8.82
CA SER A 404 19.46 4.94 9.88
C SER A 404 20.38 5.10 11.10
N GLU A 405 19.88 4.76 12.30
CA GLU A 405 20.62 4.72 13.58
C GLU A 405 21.22 3.31 13.84
N LEU A 406 21.76 2.67 12.79
CA LEU A 406 22.22 1.27 12.83
C LEU A 406 23.34 1.06 13.87
N VAL A 407 23.12 0.11 14.76
CA VAL A 407 24.07 -0.39 15.76
C VAL A 407 24.72 -1.70 15.32
N GLU A 408 23.96 -2.60 14.68
CA GLU A 408 24.44 -3.91 14.23
C GLU A 408 24.07 -4.13 12.76
N LEU A 409 25.09 -4.25 11.91
CA LEU A 409 24.97 -4.64 10.51
C LEU A 409 25.84 -5.87 10.27
N SER A 410 25.21 -6.97 9.85
CA SER A 410 25.90 -8.22 9.51
C SER A 410 25.42 -8.75 8.17
N PHE A 411 26.37 -9.12 7.31
CA PHE A 411 26.15 -9.90 6.10
C PHE A 411 26.83 -11.25 6.28
N GLY A 412 26.15 -12.35 5.97
CA GLY A 412 26.74 -13.68 5.91
C GLY A 412 27.54 -13.89 4.64
N ASP A 413 28.34 -14.96 4.61
CA ASP A 413 29.22 -15.33 3.49
C ASP A 413 28.48 -15.33 2.14
N GLY A 414 29.12 -14.88 1.06
CA GLY A 414 28.55 -14.96 -0.29
C GLY A 414 27.46 -13.94 -0.62
N CYS A 415 27.20 -12.94 0.23
CA CYS A 415 26.28 -11.87 -0.12
C CYS A 415 26.90 -10.88 -1.12
N PHE A 416 26.09 -10.34 -2.04
CA PHE A 416 26.48 -9.22 -2.90
C PHE A 416 27.77 -9.46 -3.73
N LEU A 417 27.97 -10.68 -4.25
CA LEU A 417 29.19 -11.06 -4.98
C LEU A 417 29.50 -10.16 -6.20
N ASN A 418 28.46 -9.65 -6.86
CA ASN A 418 28.59 -8.78 -8.03
C ASN A 418 28.49 -7.27 -7.71
N LEU A 419 28.65 -6.88 -6.44
CA LEU A 419 28.52 -5.49 -6.00
C LEU A 419 29.65 -4.62 -6.54
N LYS A 420 29.32 -3.74 -7.50
CA LYS A 420 30.28 -2.85 -8.16
C LYS A 420 30.56 -1.59 -7.35
N GLN A 421 29.60 -1.15 -6.53
CA GLN A 421 29.73 0.05 -5.70
C GLN A 421 29.08 -0.15 -4.33
N PHE A 422 29.88 -0.03 -3.27
CA PHE A 422 29.41 0.10 -1.90
C PHE A 422 29.51 1.56 -1.46
N VAL A 423 28.38 2.29 -1.50
CA VAL A 423 28.33 3.72 -1.19
C VAL A 423 27.69 3.94 0.18
N VAL A 424 28.49 4.41 1.13
CA VAL A 424 28.03 4.91 2.43
C VAL A 424 28.43 6.39 2.55
N GLY A 425 27.57 7.30 2.08
CA GLY A 425 27.86 8.75 2.12
C GLY A 425 26.75 9.67 1.58
N GLY A 426 26.64 10.88 2.16
CA GLY A 426 25.68 11.93 1.73
C GLY A 426 24.98 12.72 2.84
N MET A 427 25.55 12.87 4.04
CA MET A 427 24.80 13.37 5.22
C MET A 427 25.53 14.52 5.96
N SER A 428 25.57 15.70 5.35
CA SER A 428 26.22 16.92 5.86
C SER A 428 25.67 17.49 7.19
N LYS A 429 24.71 16.81 7.83
CA LYS A 429 24.10 17.18 9.12
C LYS A 429 24.07 16.04 10.16
N LEU A 430 24.59 14.84 9.86
CA LEU A 430 24.57 13.70 10.80
C LEU A 430 25.65 13.85 11.88
N LYS A 431 25.29 13.60 13.14
CA LYS A 431 26.18 13.74 14.31
C LYS A 431 26.47 12.43 15.05
N LYS A 432 25.89 11.29 14.66
CA LYS A 432 26.16 9.99 15.29
C LYS A 432 26.03 8.86 14.27
N LEU A 433 27.12 8.11 14.10
CA LEU A 433 27.19 6.79 13.47
C LEU A 433 28.06 5.97 14.44
N ASN A 434 27.52 5.83 15.66
CA ASN A 434 28.26 5.44 16.85
C ASN A 434 27.99 3.95 17.16
N HIS A 435 29.03 3.21 17.60
CA HIS A 435 28.97 1.85 18.17
C HIS A 435 29.13 0.63 17.23
N VAL A 436 29.48 0.80 15.96
CA VAL A 436 29.86 -0.37 15.12
C VAL A 436 31.23 -0.87 15.56
N LYS A 437 31.32 -2.11 16.06
CA LYS A 437 32.58 -2.73 16.55
C LYS A 437 33.33 -3.54 15.50
N SER A 438 32.71 -3.89 14.38
CA SER A 438 33.42 -4.59 13.30
C SER A 438 32.81 -4.26 11.94
N VAL A 439 33.66 -3.98 10.96
CA VAL A 439 33.30 -3.78 9.56
C VAL A 439 34.16 -4.71 8.73
N LYS A 440 33.55 -5.67 8.03
CA LYS A 440 34.26 -6.69 7.24
C LYS A 440 33.79 -6.70 5.79
N LEU A 441 34.73 -6.49 4.87
CA LEU A 441 34.58 -6.54 3.43
C LEU A 441 35.55 -7.61 2.91
N ILE A 442 35.11 -8.88 2.91
CA ILE A 442 35.99 -10.02 2.62
C ILE A 442 35.44 -10.79 1.42
N GLY A 443 36.30 -11.10 0.44
CA GLY A 443 35.97 -11.99 -0.68
C GLY A 443 34.99 -11.37 -1.67
N LEU A 444 35.17 -10.09 -2.02
CA LEU A 444 34.33 -9.36 -2.97
C LEU A 444 35.08 -9.20 -4.30
N PRO A 445 34.95 -10.15 -5.25
CA PRO A 445 35.85 -10.26 -6.40
C PRO A 445 35.65 -9.16 -7.46
N GLU A 446 34.46 -8.53 -7.49
CA GLU A 446 34.10 -7.46 -8.44
C GLU A 446 34.10 -6.06 -7.81
N LEU A 447 34.43 -5.95 -6.52
CA LEU A 447 34.41 -4.67 -5.81
C LEU A 447 35.51 -3.76 -6.35
N GLU A 448 35.18 -2.66 -7.02
CA GLU A 448 36.17 -1.73 -7.58
C GLU A 448 36.48 -0.52 -6.70
N LYS A 449 35.50 -0.05 -5.90
CA LYS A 449 35.63 1.17 -5.10
C LYS A 449 34.93 1.06 -3.75
N VAL A 450 35.61 1.52 -2.70
CA VAL A 450 35.07 1.71 -1.34
C VAL A 450 35.21 3.18 -0.96
N ILE A 451 34.10 3.86 -0.67
CA ILE A 451 34.10 5.26 -0.26
C ILE A 451 33.30 5.41 1.04
N VAL A 452 34.00 5.80 2.10
CA VAL A 452 33.48 6.10 3.43
C VAL A 452 33.56 7.61 3.65
N GLY A 453 32.44 8.25 4.03
CA GLY A 453 32.38 9.69 4.33
C GLY A 453 33.16 10.13 5.58
N GLU A 454 33.05 11.41 5.96
CA GLU A 454 33.59 11.94 7.23
C GLU A 454 32.71 11.52 8.42
N LYS A 455 33.31 11.25 9.59
CA LYS A 455 32.64 10.89 10.86
C LYS A 455 31.76 9.63 10.79
N CYS A 456 32.20 8.63 10.04
CA CYS A 456 31.53 7.32 9.95
C CYS A 456 32.20 6.32 10.89
N PHE A 457 31.43 5.44 11.53
CA PHE A 457 31.96 4.33 12.35
C PHE A 457 32.88 4.81 13.49
N CYS A 458 32.45 5.80 14.28
CA CYS A 458 33.22 6.30 15.41
C CYS A 458 32.34 6.66 16.62
N ASN A 459 32.82 6.42 17.85
CA ASN A 459 32.13 6.79 19.09
C ASN A 459 32.81 8.01 19.77
N PRO A 460 32.38 9.25 19.49
CA PRO A 460 33.02 10.47 20.02
C PRO A 460 32.81 10.70 21.54
N GLY A 461 32.19 9.76 22.26
CA GLY A 461 31.84 9.90 23.69
C GLY A 461 32.50 8.89 24.64
N ASP A 462 33.01 7.76 24.13
CA ASP A 462 33.66 6.77 24.98
C ASP A 462 35.15 7.06 25.12
N LYS A 463 35.60 7.23 26.37
CA LYS A 463 37.03 7.22 26.73
C LYS A 463 37.54 5.80 27.02
N GLU A 464 36.70 4.79 26.79
CA GLU A 464 37.07 3.40 26.99
C GLU A 464 37.95 2.87 25.85
N VAL A 465 38.59 1.74 26.13
CA VAL A 465 39.57 1.05 25.28
C VAL A 465 39.04 0.91 23.84
N PRO A 466 39.85 1.16 22.80
CA PRO A 466 39.46 0.93 21.40
C PRO A 466 39.08 -0.54 21.18
N GLN A 467 37.88 -0.80 20.64
CA GLN A 467 37.34 -2.17 20.44
C GLN A 467 36.86 -2.43 19.01
N GLY A 468 36.98 -1.46 18.09
CA GLY A 468 36.52 -1.60 16.72
C GLY A 468 37.52 -2.33 15.82
N SER A 469 37.07 -3.13 14.84
CA SER A 469 37.92 -3.73 13.81
C SER A 469 37.39 -3.50 12.39
N PHE A 470 38.27 -3.09 11.48
CA PHE A 470 37.99 -2.97 10.05
C PHE A 470 38.79 -4.04 9.31
N GLN A 471 38.13 -4.84 8.47
CA GLN A 471 38.77 -5.86 7.66
C GLN A 471 38.34 -5.68 6.20
N LEU A 472 39.32 -5.58 5.30
CA LEU A 472 39.09 -5.49 3.87
C LEU A 472 40.04 -6.48 3.19
N LYS A 473 39.52 -7.67 2.85
CA LYS A 473 40.33 -8.80 2.43
C LYS A 473 39.84 -9.42 1.12
N GLU A 474 40.75 -10.00 0.34
CA GLU A 474 40.41 -10.83 -0.82
C GLU A 474 39.52 -10.12 -1.88
N CYS A 475 39.59 -8.80 -1.97
CA CYS A 475 38.84 -7.98 -2.93
C CYS A 475 39.71 -7.65 -4.15
N LYS A 476 39.89 -8.64 -5.03
CA LYS A 476 40.94 -8.64 -6.07
C LYS A 476 40.80 -7.56 -7.15
N GLN A 477 39.61 -6.98 -7.36
CA GLN A 477 39.38 -5.91 -8.33
C GLN A 477 39.31 -4.51 -7.70
N LEU A 478 39.54 -4.38 -6.39
CA LEU A 478 39.41 -3.10 -5.70
C LEU A 478 40.50 -2.15 -6.13
N LYS A 479 40.13 -1.03 -6.79
CA LYS A 479 41.03 0.02 -7.29
C LYS A 479 41.12 1.22 -6.36
N GLU A 480 40.05 1.56 -5.65
CA GLU A 480 39.99 2.80 -4.88
C GLU A 480 39.37 2.61 -3.48
N LEU A 481 40.11 3.01 -2.45
CA LEU A 481 39.63 3.14 -1.08
C LEU A 481 39.70 4.62 -0.66
N ARG A 482 38.57 5.21 -0.28
CA ARG A 482 38.51 6.55 0.34
C ARG A 482 37.82 6.49 1.68
N ILE A 483 38.39 7.15 2.67
CA ILE A 483 37.87 7.25 4.04
C ILE A 483 37.96 8.72 4.44
N GLY A 484 36.83 9.34 4.77
CA GLY A 484 36.76 10.73 5.23
C GLY A 484 37.28 10.91 6.65
N CYS A 485 37.60 12.15 7.03
CA CYS A 485 38.12 12.49 8.36
C CYS A 485 37.19 12.03 9.48
N LEU A 486 37.78 11.66 10.62
CA LEU A 486 37.15 11.25 11.88
C LEU A 486 36.39 9.94 11.79
N SER A 487 36.59 9.15 10.74
CA SER A 487 35.97 7.84 10.57
C SER A 487 36.83 6.73 11.17
N PHE A 488 36.24 5.73 11.82
CA PHE A 488 36.98 4.64 12.51
C PHE A 488 37.93 5.13 13.63
N ALA A 489 37.64 6.27 14.26
CA ALA A 489 38.56 6.90 15.21
C ALA A 489 38.79 6.09 16.50
N ASP A 490 37.91 5.15 16.83
CA ASP A 490 37.91 4.26 18.00
C ASP A 490 38.17 2.78 17.65
N TYR A 491 38.65 2.51 16.44
CA TYR A 491 39.00 1.17 15.97
C TYR A 491 40.44 0.83 16.37
N SER A 492 40.63 -0.35 16.96
CA SER A 492 41.93 -0.93 17.34
C SER A 492 42.58 -1.72 16.20
N GLU A 493 41.82 -2.09 15.16
CA GLU A 493 42.30 -2.93 14.07
C GLU A 493 41.82 -2.40 12.71
N CYS A 494 42.74 -2.37 11.74
CA CYS A 494 42.53 -2.05 10.34
C CYS A 494 43.37 -3.05 9.53
N ASP A 495 42.74 -4.14 9.12
CA ASP A 495 43.41 -5.27 8.48
C ASP A 495 43.02 -5.34 7.00
N MET A 496 43.98 -5.06 6.13
CA MET A 496 43.80 -5.06 4.68
C MET A 496 44.68 -6.12 4.04
N GLN A 497 44.06 -7.11 3.39
CA GLN A 497 44.77 -8.28 2.85
C GLN A 497 44.36 -8.63 1.42
N ASP A 498 45.31 -9.07 0.58
CA ASP A 498 45.02 -9.60 -0.76
C ASP A 498 44.21 -8.64 -1.66
N LEU A 499 44.66 -7.37 -1.75
CA LEU A 499 44.06 -6.27 -2.52
C LEU A 499 44.91 -5.90 -3.74
N ASP A 500 45.14 -6.86 -4.64
CA ASP A 500 46.15 -6.77 -5.71
C ASP A 500 45.91 -5.64 -6.72
N ALA A 501 44.66 -5.28 -6.99
CA ALA A 501 44.29 -4.21 -7.93
C ALA A 501 44.21 -2.81 -7.31
N LEU A 502 44.55 -2.64 -6.02
CA LEU A 502 44.40 -1.36 -5.34
C LEU A 502 45.36 -0.34 -5.92
N GLU A 503 44.83 0.80 -6.35
CA GLU A 503 45.57 1.89 -6.98
C GLU A 503 45.58 3.15 -6.12
N THR A 504 44.47 3.43 -5.44
CA THR A 504 44.27 4.67 -4.67
C THR A 504 43.78 4.36 -3.27
N VAL A 505 44.52 4.86 -2.27
CA VAL A 505 44.08 4.88 -0.87
C VAL A 505 44.10 6.32 -0.37
N VAL A 506 42.95 6.83 0.06
CA VAL A 506 42.83 8.16 0.68
C VAL A 506 42.18 8.01 2.04
N ILE A 507 42.93 8.28 3.10
CA ILE A 507 42.42 8.26 4.47
C ILE A 507 42.55 9.67 5.05
N GLY A 508 41.43 10.30 5.34
CA GLY A 508 41.35 11.66 5.85
C GLY A 508 41.41 12.75 4.79
N ASN A 509 41.91 13.91 5.21
CA ASN A 509 42.06 15.10 4.38
C ASN A 509 43.37 15.83 4.75
N ALA A 510 44.18 16.21 3.77
CA ALA A 510 45.45 16.90 3.99
C ALA A 510 45.32 18.28 4.67
N LYS A 511 44.12 18.87 4.70
CA LYS A 511 43.86 20.23 5.21
C LYS A 511 43.21 20.26 6.61
N LYS A 512 42.90 19.11 7.22
CA LYS A 512 42.20 19.02 8.52
C LYS A 512 42.75 17.84 9.33
N SER A 513 42.61 17.89 10.66
CA SER A 513 42.91 16.72 11.49
C SER A 513 41.98 15.56 11.11
N SER A 514 42.57 14.44 10.69
CA SER A 514 41.84 13.26 10.23
C SER A 514 41.43 12.36 11.39
N CYS A 515 42.34 11.95 12.27
CA CYS A 515 42.08 11.01 13.38
C CYS A 515 41.38 9.70 12.96
N CYS A 516 41.44 9.30 11.69
CA CYS A 516 40.95 7.99 11.28
C CYS A 516 41.89 6.90 11.80
N PHE A 517 41.33 5.78 12.30
CA PHE A 517 42.12 4.66 12.84
C PHE A 517 43.15 5.09 13.90
N TYR A 518 42.80 6.07 14.74
CA TYR A 518 43.75 6.69 15.67
C TYR A 518 44.44 5.70 16.63
N TRP A 519 43.79 4.55 16.89
CA TRP A 519 44.27 3.51 17.80
C TRP A 519 44.68 2.21 17.12
N SER A 520 44.76 2.20 15.80
CA SER A 520 45.11 1.01 15.02
C SER A 520 46.44 1.24 14.32
N ASP A 521 47.24 0.18 14.25
CA ASP A 521 48.28 0.10 13.23
C ASP A 521 47.61 -0.07 11.86
N LEU A 522 48.15 0.60 10.83
CA LEU A 522 47.73 0.40 9.46
C LEU A 522 48.65 -0.64 8.83
N GLU A 523 48.15 -1.86 8.63
CA GLU A 523 48.94 -2.93 8.03
C GLU A 523 48.31 -3.38 6.71
N LEU A 524 49.06 -3.20 5.62
CA LEU A 524 48.72 -3.67 4.27
C LEU A 524 49.52 -4.96 4.00
N ARG A 525 48.87 -6.12 4.00
CA ARG A 525 49.52 -7.42 3.77
C ARG A 525 49.11 -7.99 2.41
N GLY A 526 50.03 -8.06 1.45
CA GLY A 526 49.68 -8.33 0.05
C GLY A 526 49.09 -7.08 -0.63
N GLY A 527 48.98 -7.08 -1.96
CA GLY A 527 48.57 -5.91 -2.74
C GLY A 527 49.65 -5.32 -3.66
N ASN A 528 49.29 -4.27 -4.41
CA ASN A 528 50.18 -3.58 -5.35
C ASN A 528 51.46 -3.06 -4.63
N PRO A 529 52.67 -3.45 -5.07
CA PRO A 529 53.94 -3.04 -4.42
C PRO A 529 54.18 -1.53 -4.36
N LEU A 530 53.43 -0.74 -5.13
CA LEU A 530 53.54 0.72 -5.13
C LEU A 530 52.78 1.38 -3.97
N LEU A 531 51.92 0.63 -3.27
CA LEU A 531 51.13 1.09 -2.11
C LEU A 531 51.65 0.60 -0.76
N GLN A 532 52.47 -0.47 -0.75
CA GLN A 532 53.22 -0.94 0.43
C GLN A 532 54.49 -0.10 0.62
#